data_AF-A0A3B9BTZ4-F1
#
_entry.id   AF-A0A3B9BTZ4-F1
#
_cell.length_a   1.000
_cell.length_b   1.000
_cell.length_c   1.000
_cell.angle_alpha   90.00
_cell.angle_beta   90.00
_cell.angle_gamma   90.00
#
_symmetry.space_group_name_H-M   'P 1'
#
loop_
_entity.id
_entity.type
_entity.pdbx_description
1 polymer ?
#
loop_
_entity_poly.entity_id
_entity_poly.type
_entity_poly.pdbx_seq_one_letter_code
_entity_poly.pdbx_strand_id
1 'polypeptide(L)' 'MGDESLRPEQKAHLRFLRQQVDTCQTEALRIVAHPNVTQDMFRACNELKKYRKSLQREGVKI' A
#
# COMPACT_ATOMS: atom_id res chain seq x y z
N MET A 1 -8.80 0.34 -15.30
CA MET A 1 -7.98 -0.28 -16.35
C MET A 1 -6.62 -0.59 -15.74
N GLY A 2 -6.41 -1.81 -15.24
CA GLY A 2 -5.16 -2.25 -14.57
C GLY A 2 -5.35 -3.41 -13.57
N ASP A 3 -6.55 -3.58 -13.01
CA ASP A 3 -6.81 -4.58 -11.95
C ASP A 3 -7.35 -5.94 -12.45
N GLU A 4 -7.44 -6.16 -13.77
CA GLU A 4 -8.09 -7.35 -14.34
C GLU A 4 -7.17 -8.59 -14.45
N SER A 5 -5.85 -8.41 -14.37
CA SER A 5 -4.88 -9.53 -14.33
C SER A 5 -4.36 -9.85 -12.93
N LEU A 6 -4.85 -9.17 -11.89
CA LEU A 6 -4.45 -9.45 -10.51
C LEU A 6 -5.17 -10.69 -10.01
N ARG A 7 -4.40 -11.67 -9.52
CA ARG A 7 -4.96 -12.81 -8.78
C ARG A 7 -5.76 -12.27 -7.59
N PRO A 8 -6.85 -12.95 -7.17
CA PRO A 8 -7.68 -12.48 -6.05
C PRO A 8 -6.86 -12.23 -4.78
N GLU A 9 -5.83 -13.04 -4.55
CA GLU A 9 -4.85 -12.88 -3.46
C GLU A 9 -4.04 -11.57 -3.59
N GLN A 10 -3.59 -11.23 -4.80
CA GLN A 10 -2.83 -10.01 -5.06
C GLN A 10 -3.68 -8.75 -4.91
N LYS A 11 -4.96 -8.85 -5.30
CA LYS A 11 -5.94 -7.78 -5.11
C LYS A 11 -6.25 -7.56 -3.62
N ALA A 12 -6.39 -8.64 -2.85
CA ALA A 12 -6.56 -8.57 -1.40
C ALA A 12 -5.34 -7.92 -0.73
N HIS A 13 -4.13 -8.31 -1.14
CA HIS A 13 -2.88 -7.76 -0.60
C HIS A 13 -2.71 -6.28 -0.94
N LEU A 14 -3.02 -5.86 -2.17
CA LEU A 14 -3.04 -4.45 -2.56
C LEU A 14 -4.05 -3.63 -1.76
N ARG A 15 -5.26 -4.16 -1.56
CA ARG A 15 -6.28 -3.49 -0.71
C ARG A 15 -5.79 -3.34 0.72
N PHE A 16 -5.16 -4.38 1.28
CA PHE A 16 -4.61 -4.34 2.63
C PHE A 16 -3.50 -3.29 2.77
N LEU A 17 -2.52 -3.26 1.86
CA LEU A 17 -1.46 -2.26 1.87
C LEU A 17 -2.00 -0.84 1.69
N ARG A 18 -3.02 -0.67 0.84
CA ARG A 18 -3.66 0.63 0.62
C ARG A 18 -4.44 1.08 1.85
N GLN A 19 -5.13 0.17 2.55
CA GLN A 19 -5.78 0.47 3.83
C GLN A 19 -4.78 0.85 4.93
N GLN A 20 -3.61 0.21 4.98
CA GLN A 20 -2.56 0.60 5.93
C GLN A 20 -2.06 2.02 5.69
N VAL A 21 -1.82 2.39 4.42
CA VAL A 21 -1.44 3.76 4.06
C VAL A 21 -2.53 4.77 4.41
N ASP A 22 -3.80 4.43 4.14
CA ASP A 22 -4.96 5.27 4.46
C ASP A 22 -5.14 5.48 5.97
N THR A 23 -4.92 4.41 6.75
CA THR A 23 -4.94 4.44 8.22
C THR A 23 -3.80 5.33 8.73
N CYS A 24 -2.57 5.16 8.22
CA CYS A 24 -1.44 6.00 8.61
C CYS A 24 -1.64 7.46 8.22
N GLN A 25 -2.24 7.75 7.06
CA GLN A 25 -2.59 9.13 6.67
C GLN A 25 -3.64 9.73 7.59
N THR A 26 -4.68 8.97 7.93
CA THR A 26 -5.71 9.39 8.86
C THR A 26 -5.12 9.66 10.25
N GLU A 27 -4.19 8.82 10.70
CA GLU A 27 -3.46 9.02 11.96
C GLU A 27 -2.49 10.20 11.92
N ALA A 28 -1.87 10.50 10.77
CA ALA A 28 -1.05 11.69 10.59
C ALA A 28 -1.84 12.99 10.70
N LEU A 29 -3.12 12.95 10.31
CA LEU A 29 -4.03 14.09 10.41
C LEU A 29 -4.65 14.24 11.80
N ARG A 30 -4.46 13.26 12.71
CA ARG A 30 -4.94 13.36 14.09
C ARG A 30 -4.04 14.30 14.91
N ILE A 31 -4.68 15.04 15.81
CA ILE A 31 -4.03 15.97 16.75
C ILE A 31 -3.04 15.24 17.67
N VAL A 32 -3.29 13.96 17.96
CA VAL A 32 -2.38 13.07 18.71
C VAL A 32 -1.89 11.97 17.76
N ALA A 33 -0.99 12.33 16.86
CA ALA A 33 -0.32 11.37 15.98
C ALA A 33 0.78 10.61 16.75
N HIS A 34 0.96 9.31 16.48
CA HIS A 34 2.09 8.56 17.02
C HIS A 34 3.43 9.16 16.56
N PRO A 35 4.48 9.16 17.40
CA PRO A 35 5.73 9.88 17.14
C PRO A 35 6.52 9.41 15.90
N ASN A 36 6.09 8.35 15.20
CA ASN A 36 6.72 7.83 13.98
C ASN A 36 5.74 7.60 12.83
N VAL A 37 4.53 8.16 12.87
CA VAL A 37 3.50 7.94 11.84
C VAL A 37 4.01 8.23 10.41
N THR A 38 4.85 9.26 10.25
CA THR A 38 5.45 9.58 8.94
C THR A 38 6.39 8.47 8.45
N GLN A 39 7.14 7.84 9.35
CA GLN A 39 8.06 6.75 9.02
C GLN A 39 7.28 5.45 8.72
N ASP A 40 6.23 5.15 9.48
CA ASP A 40 5.32 4.04 9.21
C ASP A 40 4.58 4.22 7.87
N MET A 41 4.09 5.43 7.60
CA MET A 41 3.49 5.78 6.31
C MET A 41 4.48 5.58 5.16
N PHE A 42 5.73 6.04 5.33
CA PHE A 42 6.75 5.88 4.31
C PHE A 42 7.10 4.40 4.09
N ARG A 43 7.15 3.61 5.16
CA ARG A 43 7.37 2.16 5.11
C ARG A 43 6.24 1.45 4.36
N ALA A 44 4.98 1.72 4.71
CA ALA A 44 3.80 1.15 4.05
C ALA A 44 3.73 1.55 2.56
N CYS A 45 4.06 2.79 2.23
CA CYS A 45 4.12 3.27 0.84
C CYS A 45 5.25 2.56 0.05
N ASN A 46 6.41 2.35 0.67
CA ASN A 46 7.53 1.66 0.04
C ASN A 46 7.22 0.16 -0.17
N GLU A 47 6.54 -0.49 0.78
CA GLU A 47 6.03 -1.86 0.65
C GLU A 47 5.06 -1.97 -0.54
N LEU A 48 4.08 -1.06 -0.64
CA LEU A 48 3.14 -1.02 -1.77
C LEU A 48 3.87 -0.83 -3.10
N LYS A 49 4.88 0.05 -3.14
CA LYS A 49 5.70 0.29 -4.34
C LYS A 49 6.53 -0.94 -4.72
N LYS A 50 7.13 -1.64 -3.75
CA LYS A 50 7.86 -2.89 -3.97
C LYS A 50 6.94 -3.98 -4.49
N TYR A 51 5.75 -4.11 -3.89
CA TYR A 51 4.75 -5.08 -4.30
C TYR A 51 4.30 -4.84 -5.73
N ARG A 52 3.96 -3.59 -6.08
CA ARG A 52 3.62 -3.21 -7.47
C ARG A 52 4.76 -3.50 -8.45
N LYS A 53 6.02 -3.23 -8.07
CA LYS A 53 7.19 -3.58 -8.89
C LYS A 53 7.36 -5.09 -9.06
N SER A 54 7.10 -5.89 -8.02
CA SER A 54 7.14 -7.36 -8.10
C SER A 54 6.10 -7.86 -9.09
N LEU A 55 4.87 -7.34 -8.97
CA LEU A 55 3.78 -7.72 -9.86
C LEU A 55 4.03 -7.30 -11.32
N GLN A 56 4.62 -6.12 -11.55
CA GLN A 56 5.07 -5.71 -12.89
C GLN A 56 6.14 -6.66 -13.45
N ARG A 57 7.06 -7.15 -12.61
CA ARG A 57 8.07 -8.15 -13.02
C ARG A 57 7.46 -9.52 -13.31
N GLU A 58 6.41 -9.91 -12.59
CA GLU A 58 5.59 -11.09 -12.88
C GLU A 58 4.76 -10.94 -14.17
N GLY A 59 4.80 -9.78 -14.84
CA GLY A 59 4.07 -9.53 -16.08
C GLY A 59 2.64 -9.04 -15.86
N VAL A 60 2.25 -8.73 -14.63
CA VAL A 60 0.94 -8.15 -14.31
C VAL A 60 0.97 -6.65 -14.67
N LYS A 61 0.15 -6.24 -15.64
CA LYS A 61 -0.04 -4.82 -16.00
C LYS A 61 -0.97 -4.13 -15.00
N ILE A 62 -0.41 -3.35 -14.08
CA ILE A 62 -1.11 -2.57 -13.03
C ILE A 62 -0.85 -1.08 -13.17
#